data_AF-A0A6H5J2X9-F1
#
_entry.id   AF-A0A6H5J2X9-F1
#
_cell.length_a   1.000
_cell.length_b   1.000
_cell.length_c   1.000
_cell.angle_alpha   90.00
_cell.angle_beta   90.00
_cell.angle_gamma   90.00
#
_symmetry.space_group_name_H-M   'P 1'
#
loop_
_entity.id
_entity.type
_entity.pdbx_description
1 polymer ?
#
loop_
_entity_poly.entity_id
_entity_poly.type
_entity_poly.pdbx_seq_one_letter_code
_entity_poly.pdbx_strand_id
1 'polypeptide(L)'
;MAYIECLEHSKSGNEAMNYLIRISDTLGKIKLEDIPTAVKKLAGRFQIELEAAVRAKILSVFAELGELTNNVLDKTTIITETVNLIKNEKAHRVKCQGLATLYTLGDHNRNLVLNTATENLNDSWHGVQIQCLCIIGRYLPTNLADDTLILVNSYAKSQDARVRAQAFETMAELHSSRGCRIPASFFLEVCLCLQDDYEIVRRAVLKLIWLLGNAYPEVMVPGGREFNEDMRMVDSAFCKLCILMGDLSPKVRVAAMSLLGSLNGVSRCHIEQALDKKLIRVEVECGPPEERTGINMCGAFIHGLEDEFLEVRTAAVDSLCALALKTPKIAHLALEFMVDMFNDEIQDVRIRAIESLRKMSVYVTLNEDQLETILGALEDRAGEVREGLHNTLGASHLSTKTCLHMCVTKLLDNLNRYPQDQDTIYACLASMGATHPYLTLPLVPQLLGQHAFFDTPEPNVAMPSCIPLTAKILNLRNPTDVRIKLRHPDQKVQLILPRQNDLKLQHDKSNDYRLRTTVLVSHQVWMEACSVEISIALLTNSTATGTHKRLDDACVIDLCKPTKITISPKQMKRGGI
;
A
#
# COMPACT_ATOMS: atom_id res chain seq x y z
N MET A 1 -21.30 31.05 25.14
CA MET A 1 -22.43 31.77 25.76
C MET A 1 -22.53 33.23 25.32
N ALA A 2 -21.49 34.06 25.42
CA ALA A 2 -21.56 35.48 25.03
C ALA A 2 -22.13 35.73 23.62
N TYR A 3 -21.70 34.97 22.59
CA TYR A 3 -22.26 35.14 21.24
C TYR A 3 -23.74 34.73 21.11
N ILE A 4 -24.21 33.80 21.93
CA ILE A 4 -25.63 33.40 21.98
C ILE A 4 -26.46 34.52 22.61
N GLU A 5 -25.93 35.21 23.61
CA GLU A 5 -26.57 36.40 24.18
C GLU A 5 -26.60 37.57 23.18
N CYS A 6 -25.53 37.77 22.41
CA CYS A 6 -25.53 38.77 21.32
C CYS A 6 -26.56 38.43 20.23
N LEU A 7 -26.74 37.15 19.92
CA LEU A 7 -27.72 36.68 18.93
C LEU A 7 -29.16 37.04 19.33
N GLU A 8 -29.52 36.98 20.61
CA GLU A 8 -30.86 37.37 21.11
C GLU A 8 -31.19 38.84 20.79
N HIS A 9 -30.18 39.71 20.75
CA HIS A 9 -30.33 41.14 20.53
C HIS A 9 -30.14 41.56 19.06
N SER A 10 -29.84 40.60 18.17
CA SER A 10 -29.59 40.88 16.75
C SER A 10 -30.85 41.36 16.02
N LYS A 11 -30.70 42.44 15.26
CA LYS A 11 -31.82 43.13 14.57
C LYS A 11 -31.98 42.72 13.11
N SER A 12 -30.97 42.07 12.53
CA SER A 12 -30.98 41.64 11.12
C SER A 12 -30.54 40.19 10.99
N GLY A 13 -31.02 39.49 9.95
CA GLY A 13 -30.64 38.11 9.68
C GLY A 13 -29.16 37.95 9.33
N ASN A 14 -28.56 38.92 8.64
CA ASN A 14 -27.11 38.96 8.38
C ASN A 14 -26.27 39.00 9.67
N GLU A 15 -26.69 39.83 10.62
CA GLU A 15 -26.02 39.91 11.93
C GLU A 15 -26.19 38.60 12.71
N ALA A 16 -27.41 38.04 12.71
CA ALA A 16 -27.70 36.75 13.31
C ALA A 16 -26.83 35.62 12.71
N MET A 17 -26.69 35.58 11.38
CA MET A 17 -25.86 34.61 10.67
C MET A 17 -24.39 34.72 11.08
N ASN A 18 -23.84 35.94 11.15
CA ASN A 18 -22.46 36.15 11.57
C ASN A 18 -22.21 35.66 13.01
N TYR A 19 -23.15 35.87 13.93
CA TYR A 19 -23.04 35.32 15.27
C TYR A 19 -23.14 33.79 15.28
N LEU A 20 -24.03 33.18 14.49
CA LEU A 20 -24.14 31.72 14.38
C LEU A 20 -22.86 31.08 13.84
N ILE A 21 -22.20 31.71 12.86
CA ILE A 21 -20.89 31.24 12.36
C ILE A 21 -19.85 31.29 13.48
N ARG A 22 -19.77 32.41 14.21
CA ARG A 22 -18.84 32.54 15.36
C ARG A 22 -19.16 31.57 16.49
N ILE A 23 -20.43 31.23 16.71
CA ILE A 23 -20.84 30.20 17.66
C ILE A 23 -20.25 28.87 17.21
N SER A 24 -20.46 28.45 15.95
CA SER A 24 -19.87 27.22 15.41
C SER A 24 -18.34 27.17 15.58
N ASP A 25 -17.63 28.26 15.25
CA ASP A 25 -16.17 28.35 15.38
C ASP A 25 -15.67 28.25 16.84
N THR A 26 -16.53 28.53 17.81
CA THR A 26 -16.18 28.56 19.24
C THR A 26 -16.91 27.51 20.08
N LEU A 27 -17.59 26.56 19.47
CA LEU A 27 -18.39 25.52 20.15
C LEU A 27 -17.57 24.71 21.16
N GLY A 28 -16.33 24.35 20.82
CA GLY A 28 -15.45 23.59 21.73
C GLY A 28 -15.09 24.34 23.03
N LYS A 29 -15.40 25.63 23.13
CA LYS A 29 -15.20 26.45 24.34
C LYS A 29 -16.47 26.58 25.19
N ILE A 30 -17.60 26.07 24.72
CA ILE A 30 -18.85 26.06 25.49
C ILE A 30 -18.76 24.98 26.56
N LYS A 31 -19.10 25.33 27.79
CA LYS A 31 -19.16 24.35 28.87
C LYS A 31 -20.36 23.42 28.66
N LEU A 32 -20.20 22.14 28.98
CA LEU A 32 -21.26 21.14 28.78
C LEU A 32 -22.55 21.47 29.56
N GLU A 33 -22.42 22.11 30.73
CA GLU A 33 -23.55 22.58 31.55
C GLU A 33 -24.41 23.66 30.88
N ASP A 34 -23.83 24.42 29.95
CA ASP A 34 -24.51 25.52 29.26
C ASP A 34 -25.29 25.07 28.02
N ILE A 35 -25.10 23.82 27.56
CA ILE A 35 -25.70 23.31 26.32
C ILE A 35 -27.24 23.37 26.35
N PRO A 36 -27.95 22.91 27.41
CA PRO A 36 -29.42 23.01 27.45
C PRO A 36 -29.91 24.46 27.35
N THR A 37 -29.20 25.38 28.00
CA THR A 37 -29.51 26.82 27.97
C THR A 37 -29.28 27.39 26.57
N ALA A 38 -28.17 27.02 25.92
CA ALA A 38 -27.87 27.41 24.55
C ALA A 38 -28.95 26.96 23.56
N VAL A 39 -29.36 25.69 23.64
CA VAL A 39 -30.42 25.09 22.80
C VAL A 39 -31.74 25.85 22.98
N LYS A 40 -32.13 26.14 24.23
CA LYS A 40 -33.36 26.90 24.52
C LYS A 40 -33.34 28.30 23.92
N LYS A 41 -32.22 29.03 24.04
CA LYS A 41 -32.08 30.38 23.46
C LYS A 41 -32.14 30.37 21.94
N LEU A 42 -31.44 29.43 21.33
CA LEU A 42 -31.42 29.24 19.88
C LEU A 42 -32.80 28.83 19.33
N ALA A 43 -33.54 27.96 20.03
CA ALA A 43 -34.93 27.62 19.68
C ALA A 43 -35.84 28.85 19.74
N GLY A 44 -35.70 29.68 20.77
CA GLY A 44 -36.40 30.97 20.87
C GLY A 44 -36.09 31.88 19.68
N ARG A 45 -34.81 31.97 19.28
CA ARG A 45 -34.41 32.76 18.09
C ARG A 45 -35.00 32.19 16.80
N PHE A 46 -35.08 30.86 16.66
CA PHE A 46 -35.63 30.22 15.47
C PHE A 46 -37.09 30.64 15.21
N GLN A 47 -37.90 30.74 16.27
CA GLN A 47 -39.33 31.04 16.15
C GLN A 47 -39.62 32.48 15.67
N ILE A 48 -38.73 33.42 15.97
CA ILE A 48 -38.89 34.84 15.57
C ILE A 48 -38.18 35.15 14.24
N GLU A 49 -37.28 34.27 13.79
CA GLU A 49 -36.45 34.51 12.61
C GLU A 49 -37.22 34.30 11.31
N LEU A 50 -37.13 35.25 10.38
CA LEU A 50 -37.82 35.20 9.10
C LEU A 50 -36.94 34.56 8.02
N GLU A 51 -35.61 34.73 8.12
CA GLU A 51 -34.69 34.23 7.12
C GLU A 51 -34.48 32.72 7.23
N ALA A 52 -34.88 31.98 6.19
CA ALA A 52 -34.73 30.52 6.15
C ALA A 52 -33.26 30.07 6.28
N ALA A 53 -32.30 30.84 5.77
CA ALA A 53 -30.87 30.51 5.91
C ALA A 53 -30.41 30.52 7.37
N VAL A 54 -30.82 31.53 8.14
CA VAL A 54 -30.48 31.66 9.57
C VAL A 54 -31.15 30.53 10.36
N ARG A 55 -32.43 30.24 10.10
CA ARG A 55 -33.16 29.12 10.71
C ARG A 55 -32.49 27.77 10.42
N ALA A 56 -32.06 27.52 9.18
CA ALA A 56 -31.29 26.33 8.86
C ALA A 56 -29.96 26.28 9.64
N LYS A 57 -29.22 27.39 9.71
CA LYS A 57 -27.95 27.42 10.46
C LYS A 57 -28.15 27.17 11.96
N ILE A 58 -29.26 27.63 12.56
CA ILE A 58 -29.60 27.29 13.95
C ILE A 58 -29.70 25.78 14.13
N LEU A 59 -30.39 25.07 13.24
CA LEU A 59 -30.51 23.61 13.30
C LEU A 59 -29.16 22.90 13.06
N SER A 60 -28.30 23.44 12.19
CA SER A 60 -26.90 22.96 12.09
C SER A 60 -26.17 23.07 13.44
N VAL A 61 -26.30 24.19 14.14
CA VAL A 61 -25.69 24.37 15.47
C VAL A 61 -26.29 23.41 16.50
N PHE A 62 -27.56 23.00 16.36
CA PHE A 62 -28.14 21.95 17.21
C PHE A 62 -27.43 20.62 17.03
N ALA A 63 -27.12 20.23 15.79
CA ALA A 63 -26.36 19.01 15.52
C ALA A 63 -24.98 19.08 16.20
N GLU A 64 -24.26 20.18 15.98
CA GLU A 64 -22.91 20.38 16.51
C GLU A 64 -22.90 20.39 18.07
N LEU A 65 -23.90 21.01 18.72
CA LEU A 65 -24.08 20.97 20.18
C LEU A 65 -24.42 19.57 20.69
N GLY A 66 -25.25 18.83 19.95
CA GLY A 66 -25.64 17.47 20.28
C GLY A 66 -24.49 16.46 20.17
N GLU A 67 -23.54 16.68 19.27
CA GLU A 67 -22.32 15.88 19.16
C GLU A 67 -21.34 16.19 20.31
N LEU A 68 -21.28 17.43 20.78
CA LEU A 68 -20.40 17.85 21.87
C LEU A 68 -20.82 17.29 23.24
N THR A 69 -22.12 17.17 23.49
CA THR A 69 -22.61 16.65 24.77
C THR A 69 -22.50 15.12 24.85
N ASN A 70 -22.15 14.60 26.02
CA ASN A 70 -22.20 13.16 26.32
C ASN A 70 -23.48 12.76 27.07
N ASN A 71 -24.30 13.74 27.47
CA ASN A 71 -25.52 13.48 28.21
C ASN A 71 -26.66 13.07 27.27
N VAL A 72 -27.19 11.86 27.48
CA VAL A 72 -28.29 11.31 26.68
C VAL A 72 -29.54 12.19 26.74
N LEU A 73 -29.87 12.76 27.91
CA LEU A 73 -31.06 13.59 28.08
C LEU A 73 -30.99 14.87 27.24
N ASP A 74 -29.82 15.48 27.15
CA ASP A 74 -29.62 16.71 26.37
C ASP A 74 -29.80 16.41 24.88
N LYS A 75 -29.27 15.27 24.39
CA LYS A 75 -29.47 14.82 23.00
C LYS A 75 -30.94 14.55 22.71
N THR A 76 -31.65 13.85 23.58
CA THR A 76 -33.10 13.62 23.43
C THR A 76 -33.89 14.93 23.43
N THR A 77 -33.48 15.92 24.22
CA THR A 77 -34.08 17.25 24.24
C THR A 77 -33.87 17.97 22.92
N ILE A 78 -32.63 17.99 22.39
CA ILE A 78 -32.31 18.59 21.10
C ILE A 78 -33.12 17.93 19.97
N ILE A 79 -33.24 16.60 19.97
CA ILE A 79 -34.05 15.86 18.99
C ILE A 79 -35.52 16.30 19.07
N THR A 80 -36.10 16.33 20.27
CA THR A 80 -37.50 16.69 20.47
C THR A 80 -37.77 18.12 20.04
N GLU A 81 -36.87 19.05 20.39
CA GLU A 81 -36.98 20.45 19.99
C GLU A 81 -36.86 20.59 18.47
N THR A 82 -35.91 19.90 17.84
CA THR A 82 -35.75 19.90 16.37
C THR A 82 -37.04 19.45 15.67
N VAL A 83 -37.67 18.37 16.13
CA VAL A 83 -38.94 17.86 15.58
C VAL A 83 -40.05 18.91 15.73
N ASN A 84 -40.15 19.56 16.89
CA ASN A 84 -41.14 20.61 17.12
C ASN A 84 -40.96 21.79 16.17
N LEU A 85 -39.72 22.22 15.94
CA LEU A 85 -39.40 23.36 15.07
C LEU A 85 -39.70 23.05 13.59
N ILE A 86 -39.45 21.83 13.12
CA ILE A 86 -39.69 21.48 11.71
C ILE A 86 -41.14 21.09 11.38
N LYS A 87 -41.95 20.72 12.38
CA LYS A 87 -43.34 20.25 12.17
C LYS A 87 -44.21 21.23 11.37
N ASN A 88 -44.04 22.54 11.62
CA ASN A 88 -44.80 23.60 10.96
C ASN A 88 -43.94 24.43 9.97
N GLU A 89 -42.73 23.98 9.67
CA GLU A 89 -41.82 24.69 8.79
C GLU A 89 -42.28 24.59 7.32
N LYS A 90 -42.23 25.72 6.60
CA LYS A 90 -42.60 25.78 5.18
C LYS A 90 -41.38 25.71 4.25
N ALA A 91 -40.23 26.16 4.71
CA ALA A 91 -39.01 26.18 3.90
C ALA A 91 -38.38 24.78 3.83
N HIS A 92 -38.39 24.18 2.64
CA HIS A 92 -37.79 22.85 2.40
C HIS A 92 -36.33 22.75 2.83
N ARG A 93 -35.54 23.81 2.62
CA ARG A 93 -34.13 23.87 3.05
C ARG A 93 -33.99 23.76 4.58
N VAL A 94 -34.89 24.38 5.33
CA VAL A 94 -34.88 24.33 6.80
C VAL A 94 -35.32 22.95 7.28
N LYS A 95 -36.38 22.38 6.71
CA LYS A 95 -36.80 20.99 6.98
C LYS A 95 -35.67 20.01 6.74
N CYS A 96 -35.01 20.10 5.59
CA CYS A 96 -33.88 19.23 5.25
C CYS A 96 -32.74 19.33 6.26
N GLN A 97 -32.39 20.55 6.70
CA GLN A 97 -31.36 20.73 7.72
C GLN A 97 -31.77 20.18 9.09
N GLY A 98 -33.05 20.32 9.45
CA GLY A 98 -33.60 19.70 10.64
C GLY A 98 -33.54 18.18 10.56
N LEU A 99 -33.95 17.58 9.43
CA LEU A 99 -33.81 16.14 9.22
C LEU A 99 -32.34 15.68 9.26
N ALA A 100 -31.40 16.45 8.70
CA ALA A 100 -29.97 16.16 8.83
C ALA A 100 -29.49 16.18 10.30
N THR A 101 -30.05 17.08 11.10
CA THR A 101 -29.80 17.13 12.56
C THR A 101 -30.34 15.87 13.25
N LEU A 102 -31.56 15.45 12.88
CA LEU A 102 -32.16 14.20 13.38
C LEU A 102 -31.40 12.96 12.91
N TYR A 103 -30.88 12.95 11.68
CA TYR A 103 -30.01 11.89 11.17
C TYR A 103 -28.71 11.74 11.98
N THR A 104 -28.19 12.84 12.51
CA THR A 104 -26.94 12.85 13.29
C THR A 104 -27.17 12.37 14.72
N LEU A 105 -28.25 12.82 15.36
CA LEU A 105 -28.49 12.58 16.79
C LEU A 105 -29.46 11.42 17.08
N GLY A 106 -30.13 10.89 16.05
CA GLY A 106 -31.33 10.06 16.16
C GLY A 106 -31.20 8.74 16.91
N ASP A 107 -29.97 8.28 17.19
CA ASP A 107 -29.72 7.09 18.01
C ASP A 107 -30.36 7.17 19.41
N HIS A 108 -30.59 8.38 19.94
CA HIS A 108 -31.13 8.60 21.28
C HIS A 108 -32.67 8.68 21.32
N ASN A 109 -33.35 8.73 20.17
CA ASN A 109 -34.81 8.62 20.08
C ASN A 109 -35.26 8.18 18.67
N ARG A 110 -34.96 6.92 18.32
CA ARG A 110 -35.17 6.39 16.96
C ARG A 110 -36.63 6.46 16.50
N ASN A 111 -37.58 6.12 17.37
CA ASN A 111 -39.00 6.09 17.03
C ASN A 111 -39.52 7.48 16.60
N LEU A 112 -39.16 8.52 17.36
CA LEU A 112 -39.58 9.89 17.05
C LEU A 112 -38.98 10.37 15.72
N VAL A 113 -37.70 10.06 15.49
CA VAL A 113 -36.99 10.43 14.27
C VAL A 113 -37.56 9.72 13.04
N LEU A 114 -37.85 8.42 13.15
CA LEU A 114 -38.47 7.65 12.07
C LEU A 114 -39.88 8.16 11.72
N ASN A 115 -40.73 8.41 12.72
CA ASN A 115 -42.07 8.94 12.47
C ASN A 115 -41.99 10.28 11.73
N THR A 116 -41.08 11.16 12.16
CA THR A 116 -40.87 12.46 11.54
C THR A 116 -40.39 12.35 10.09
N ALA A 117 -39.49 11.39 9.80
CA ALA A 117 -39.02 11.15 8.44
C ALA A 117 -40.14 10.61 7.54
N THR A 118 -40.94 9.66 8.01
CA THR A 118 -42.07 9.11 7.24
C THR A 118 -43.10 10.19 6.92
N GLU A 119 -43.42 11.08 7.86
CA GLU A 119 -44.34 12.20 7.64
C GLU A 119 -43.84 13.20 6.58
N ASN A 120 -42.53 13.41 6.49
CA ASN A 120 -41.92 14.36 5.55
C ASN A 120 -41.43 13.71 4.24
N LEU A 121 -41.57 12.39 4.07
CA LEU A 121 -41.05 11.68 2.91
C LEU A 121 -41.72 12.11 1.60
N ASN A 122 -43.00 12.46 1.64
CA ASN A 122 -43.78 12.92 0.47
C ASN A 122 -43.56 14.40 0.13
N ASP A 123 -42.57 15.07 0.73
CA ASP A 123 -42.25 16.46 0.44
C ASP A 123 -41.81 16.62 -1.02
N SER A 124 -42.13 17.76 -1.63
CA SER A 124 -41.86 18.02 -3.05
C SER A 124 -40.39 18.23 -3.36
N TRP A 125 -39.55 18.51 -2.35
CA TRP A 125 -38.14 18.78 -2.55
C TRP A 125 -37.28 17.53 -2.32
N HIS A 126 -36.54 17.13 -3.35
CA HIS A 126 -35.64 15.97 -3.32
C HIS A 126 -34.72 15.93 -2.10
N GLY A 127 -34.22 17.07 -1.62
CA GLY A 127 -33.32 17.08 -0.46
C GLY A 127 -34.01 16.66 0.84
N VAL A 128 -35.30 16.99 1.03
CA VAL A 128 -36.08 16.46 2.17
C VAL A 128 -36.25 14.95 2.01
N GLN A 129 -36.66 14.50 0.83
CA GLN A 129 -36.85 13.06 0.53
C GLN A 129 -35.58 12.25 0.79
N ILE A 130 -34.43 12.73 0.33
CA ILE A 130 -33.11 12.11 0.54
C ILE A 130 -32.81 11.99 2.04
N GLN A 131 -32.99 13.05 2.83
CA GLN A 131 -32.74 12.99 4.27
C GLN A 131 -33.69 12.03 4.99
N CYS A 132 -34.97 11.98 4.59
CA CYS A 132 -35.91 11.01 5.12
C CYS A 132 -35.47 9.57 4.82
N LEU A 133 -35.04 9.30 3.58
CA LEU A 133 -34.52 7.98 3.18
C LEU A 133 -33.26 7.60 3.97
N CYS A 134 -32.31 8.52 4.18
CA CYS A 134 -31.14 8.31 5.04
C CYS A 134 -31.55 7.92 6.48
N ILE A 135 -32.52 8.64 7.06
CA ILE A 135 -33.04 8.34 8.40
C ILE A 135 -33.66 6.93 8.45
N ILE A 136 -34.45 6.57 7.44
CA ILE A 136 -35.07 5.24 7.35
C ILE A 136 -33.98 4.17 7.30
N GLY A 137 -32.98 4.29 6.41
CA GLY A 137 -31.88 3.32 6.32
C GLY A 137 -31.12 3.14 7.65
N ARG A 138 -30.88 4.25 8.35
CA ARG A 138 -30.10 4.26 9.59
C ARG A 138 -30.89 3.90 10.85
N TYR A 139 -32.20 4.05 10.91
CA TYR A 139 -32.91 3.88 12.18
C TYR A 139 -34.01 2.83 12.17
N LEU A 140 -34.41 2.30 11.01
CA LEU A 140 -35.49 1.33 10.91
C LEU A 140 -35.20 0.05 11.74
N PRO A 141 -36.16 -0.40 12.57
CA PRO A 141 -36.06 -1.68 13.27
C PRO A 141 -36.42 -2.85 12.34
N THR A 142 -35.92 -4.04 12.66
CA THR A 142 -36.01 -5.24 11.80
C THR A 142 -37.43 -5.75 11.59
N ASN A 143 -38.36 -5.45 12.50
CA ASN A 143 -39.75 -5.93 12.47
C ASN A 143 -40.68 -5.13 11.54
N LEU A 144 -40.27 -3.94 11.08
CA LEU A 144 -41.07 -3.06 10.20
C LEU A 144 -40.50 -2.98 8.77
N ALA A 145 -39.63 -3.94 8.44
CA ALA A 145 -38.77 -3.90 7.26
C ALA A 145 -39.53 -4.01 5.93
N ASP A 146 -40.49 -4.93 5.83
CA ASP A 146 -41.03 -5.35 4.53
C ASP A 146 -41.89 -4.26 3.86
N ASP A 147 -42.85 -3.69 4.58
CA ASP A 147 -43.68 -2.57 4.06
C ASP A 147 -42.83 -1.33 3.76
N THR A 148 -41.83 -1.08 4.61
CA THR A 148 -40.91 0.05 4.42
C THR A 148 -40.00 -0.18 3.22
N LEU A 149 -39.58 -1.42 2.92
CA LEU A 149 -38.79 -1.73 1.75
C LEU A 149 -39.57 -1.49 0.46
N ILE A 150 -40.87 -1.84 0.44
CA ILE A 150 -41.77 -1.52 -0.68
C ILE A 150 -41.87 0.00 -0.86
N LEU A 151 -42.04 0.75 0.24
CA LEU A 151 -42.07 2.20 0.22
C LEU A 151 -40.77 2.78 -0.34
N VAL A 152 -39.61 2.38 0.18
CA VAL A 152 -38.30 2.84 -0.31
C VAL A 152 -38.11 2.49 -1.79
N ASN A 153 -38.51 1.29 -2.22
CA ASN A 153 -38.42 0.88 -3.62
C ASN A 153 -39.29 1.77 -4.55
N SER A 154 -40.42 2.30 -4.08
CA SER A 154 -41.20 3.25 -4.89
C SER A 154 -40.40 4.52 -5.25
N TYR A 155 -39.49 4.96 -4.39
CA TYR A 155 -38.60 6.10 -4.62
C TYR A 155 -37.43 5.76 -5.56
N ALA A 156 -37.11 4.48 -5.76
CA ALA A 156 -36.16 4.05 -6.79
C ALA A 156 -36.64 4.36 -8.21
N LYS A 157 -37.94 4.64 -8.39
CA LYS A 157 -38.57 5.05 -9.66
C LYS A 157 -38.84 6.56 -9.74
N SER A 158 -38.25 7.34 -8.84
CA SER A 158 -38.38 8.80 -8.82
C SER A 158 -37.82 9.46 -10.09
N GLN A 159 -38.40 10.59 -10.50
CA GLN A 159 -37.89 11.39 -11.61
C GLN A 159 -36.51 12.00 -11.29
N ASP A 160 -36.24 12.31 -10.02
CA ASP A 160 -34.95 12.87 -9.59
C ASP A 160 -33.94 11.75 -9.34
N ALA A 161 -32.84 11.77 -10.09
CA ALA A 161 -31.78 10.76 -10.01
C ALA A 161 -31.13 10.67 -8.63
N ARG A 162 -31.08 11.77 -7.86
CA ARG A 162 -30.49 11.76 -6.50
C ARG A 162 -31.39 11.01 -5.52
N VAL A 163 -32.70 11.11 -5.71
CA VAL A 163 -33.69 10.37 -4.91
C VAL A 163 -33.63 8.89 -5.27
N ARG A 164 -33.54 8.55 -6.56
CA ARG A 164 -33.33 7.16 -7.00
C ARG A 164 -32.06 6.55 -6.40
N ALA A 165 -30.94 7.26 -6.51
CA ALA A 165 -29.66 6.81 -5.95
C ALA A 165 -29.75 6.62 -4.43
N GLN A 166 -30.34 7.58 -3.71
CA GLN A 166 -30.52 7.45 -2.27
C GLN A 166 -31.45 6.30 -1.89
N ALA A 167 -32.51 6.04 -2.67
CA ALA A 167 -33.39 4.89 -2.43
C ALA A 167 -32.60 3.58 -2.51
N PHE A 168 -31.78 3.39 -3.55
CA PHE A 168 -30.93 2.20 -3.67
C PHE A 168 -29.88 2.08 -2.55
N GLU A 169 -29.24 3.19 -2.15
CA GLU A 169 -28.32 3.19 -1.00
C GLU A 169 -29.03 2.83 0.30
N THR A 170 -30.25 3.33 0.50
CA THR A 170 -31.08 3.03 1.66
C THR A 170 -31.43 1.54 1.69
N MET A 171 -31.83 0.97 0.54
CA MET A 171 -32.08 -0.48 0.43
C MET A 171 -30.81 -1.27 0.77
N ALA A 172 -29.64 -0.85 0.27
CA ALA A 172 -28.36 -1.50 0.56
C ALA A 172 -28.00 -1.45 2.06
N GLU A 173 -28.25 -0.32 2.73
CA GLU A 173 -28.05 -0.17 4.18
C GLU A 173 -29.00 -1.07 4.97
N LEU A 174 -30.28 -1.13 4.57
CA LEU A 174 -31.27 -2.01 5.19
C LEU A 174 -30.86 -3.50 5.06
N HIS A 175 -30.38 -3.92 3.88
CA HIS A 175 -29.90 -5.29 3.67
C HIS A 175 -28.68 -5.64 4.52
N SER A 176 -27.67 -4.76 4.50
CA SER A 176 -26.35 -5.03 5.10
C SER A 176 -26.31 -4.85 6.61
N SER A 177 -26.91 -3.77 7.11
CA SER A 177 -26.73 -3.31 8.49
C SER A 177 -27.93 -3.58 9.39
N ARG A 178 -29.12 -3.77 8.80
CA ARG A 178 -30.37 -3.98 9.56
C ARG A 178 -30.91 -5.40 9.48
N GLY A 179 -30.33 -6.27 8.66
CA GLY A 179 -30.85 -7.63 8.46
C GLY A 179 -32.19 -7.68 7.73
N CYS A 180 -32.63 -6.56 7.14
CA CYS A 180 -33.81 -6.47 6.29
C CYS A 180 -33.46 -7.07 4.91
N ARG A 181 -33.62 -8.38 4.77
CA ARG A 181 -33.16 -9.10 3.56
C ARG A 181 -34.00 -8.72 2.34
N ILE A 182 -33.38 -8.01 1.40
CA ILE A 182 -33.93 -7.81 0.05
C ILE A 182 -34.10 -9.17 -0.64
N PRO A 183 -35.30 -9.51 -1.14
CA PRO A 183 -35.54 -10.78 -1.83
C PRO A 183 -34.67 -10.96 -3.09
N ALA A 184 -34.28 -12.21 -3.37
CA ALA A 184 -33.50 -12.57 -4.56
C ALA A 184 -34.20 -12.20 -5.88
N SER A 185 -35.55 -12.21 -5.91
CA SER A 185 -36.34 -11.79 -7.09
C SER A 185 -36.08 -10.35 -7.53
N PHE A 186 -35.57 -9.51 -6.62
CA PHE A 186 -35.27 -8.11 -6.90
C PHE A 186 -34.01 -7.93 -7.75
N PHE A 187 -33.16 -8.96 -7.86
CA PHE A 187 -31.88 -8.89 -8.57
C PHE A 187 -32.01 -8.42 -10.02
N LEU A 188 -32.98 -8.95 -10.76
CA LEU A 188 -33.17 -8.59 -12.18
C LEU A 188 -33.61 -7.13 -12.34
N GLU A 189 -34.51 -6.65 -11.47
CA GLU A 189 -34.96 -5.25 -11.49
C GLU A 189 -33.79 -4.31 -11.21
N VAL A 190 -32.94 -4.64 -10.23
CA VAL A 190 -31.71 -3.88 -9.92
C VAL A 190 -30.75 -3.87 -11.10
N CYS A 191 -30.52 -5.01 -11.77
CA CYS A 191 -29.64 -5.09 -12.93
C CYS A 191 -30.09 -4.16 -14.08
N LEU A 192 -31.39 -3.98 -14.30
CA LEU A 192 -31.90 -3.06 -15.32
C LEU A 192 -31.52 -1.60 -15.01
N CYS A 193 -31.42 -1.24 -13.73
CA CYS A 193 -31.04 0.10 -13.30
C CYS A 193 -29.56 0.44 -13.53
N LEU A 194 -28.73 -0.51 -13.99
CA LEU A 194 -27.39 -0.21 -14.49
C LEU A 194 -27.40 0.64 -15.77
N GLN A 195 -28.53 0.72 -16.47
CA GLN A 195 -28.69 1.55 -17.66
C GLN A 195 -29.20 2.96 -17.35
N ASP A 196 -29.28 3.35 -16.07
CA ASP A 196 -29.70 4.71 -15.70
C ASP A 196 -28.73 5.75 -16.28
N ASP A 197 -29.26 6.86 -16.80
CA ASP A 197 -28.47 7.93 -17.42
C ASP A 197 -27.45 8.55 -16.45
N TYR A 198 -27.72 8.50 -15.13
CA TYR A 198 -26.93 9.17 -14.11
C TYR A 198 -25.95 8.23 -13.39
N GLU A 199 -24.67 8.60 -13.37
CA GLU A 199 -23.60 7.82 -12.71
C GLU A 199 -23.87 7.52 -11.23
N ILE A 200 -24.54 8.42 -10.51
CA ILE A 200 -24.82 8.28 -9.08
C ILE A 200 -25.80 7.13 -8.82
N VAL A 201 -26.72 6.89 -9.75
CA VAL A 201 -27.69 5.79 -9.65
C VAL A 201 -26.99 4.49 -9.99
N ARG A 202 -26.26 4.42 -11.12
CA ARG A 202 -25.49 3.23 -11.52
C ARG A 202 -24.54 2.77 -10.41
N ARG A 203 -23.85 3.70 -9.73
CA ARG A 203 -22.97 3.40 -8.60
C ARG A 203 -23.72 2.87 -7.36
N ALA A 204 -24.90 3.39 -7.03
CA ALA A 204 -25.70 2.86 -5.92
C ALA A 204 -26.24 1.45 -6.23
N VAL A 205 -26.66 1.24 -7.48
CA VAL A 205 -27.16 -0.05 -7.99
C VAL A 205 -26.07 -1.12 -7.97
N LEU A 206 -24.84 -0.77 -8.34
CA LEU A 206 -23.67 -1.66 -8.29
C LEU A 206 -23.50 -2.36 -6.93
N LYS A 207 -23.62 -1.58 -5.85
CA LYS A 207 -23.52 -2.07 -4.48
C LYS A 207 -24.62 -3.08 -4.15
N LEU A 208 -25.85 -2.87 -4.64
CA LEU A 208 -26.95 -3.81 -4.46
C LEU A 208 -26.74 -5.11 -5.23
N ILE A 209 -26.25 -5.05 -6.48
CA ILE A 209 -25.93 -6.25 -7.28
C ILE A 209 -24.88 -7.08 -6.54
N TRP A 210 -23.83 -6.43 -6.02
CA TRP A 210 -22.81 -7.09 -5.23
C TRP A 210 -23.36 -7.71 -3.93
N LEU A 211 -24.21 -6.98 -3.19
CA LEU A 211 -24.84 -7.49 -1.96
C LEU A 211 -25.69 -8.74 -2.24
N LEU A 212 -26.55 -8.67 -3.26
CA LEU A 212 -27.44 -9.77 -3.63
C LEU A 212 -26.65 -10.98 -4.16
N GLY A 213 -25.62 -10.75 -4.98
CA GLY A 213 -24.74 -11.82 -5.48
C GLY A 213 -24.03 -12.59 -4.36
N ASN A 214 -23.61 -11.90 -3.29
CA ASN A 214 -23.03 -12.57 -2.11
C ASN A 214 -24.08 -13.20 -1.17
N ALA A 215 -25.29 -12.61 -1.09
CA ALA A 215 -26.34 -13.10 -0.22
C ALA A 215 -27.05 -14.36 -0.78
N TYR A 216 -27.16 -14.46 -2.10
CA TYR A 216 -27.91 -15.51 -2.79
C TYR A 216 -27.10 -16.17 -3.92
N PRO A 217 -25.85 -16.63 -3.67
CA PRO A 217 -24.92 -16.99 -4.73
C PRO A 217 -25.43 -18.10 -5.65
N GLU A 218 -26.10 -19.12 -5.10
CA GLU A 218 -26.58 -20.30 -5.83
C GLU A 218 -27.96 -20.13 -6.49
N VAL A 219 -28.61 -18.97 -6.33
CA VAL A 219 -29.91 -18.73 -6.98
C VAL A 219 -29.68 -18.60 -8.48
N MET A 220 -30.39 -19.41 -9.27
CA MET A 220 -30.33 -19.32 -10.73
C MET A 220 -31.10 -18.09 -11.21
N VAL A 221 -30.44 -17.29 -12.04
CA VAL A 221 -31.01 -16.11 -12.67
C VAL A 221 -30.97 -16.27 -14.20
N PRO A 222 -32.02 -15.80 -14.91
CA PRO A 222 -32.01 -15.79 -16.36
C PRO A 222 -30.84 -14.99 -16.91
N GLY A 223 -30.15 -15.54 -17.89
CA GLY A 223 -29.07 -14.85 -18.59
C GLY A 223 -29.52 -13.57 -19.31
N GLY A 224 -30.80 -13.48 -19.65
CA GLY A 224 -31.43 -12.32 -20.26
C GLY A 224 -30.99 -12.10 -21.71
N ARG A 225 -30.96 -10.83 -22.16
CA ARG A 225 -30.44 -10.47 -23.50
C ARG A 225 -28.92 -10.57 -23.58
N GLU A 226 -28.25 -10.66 -22.43
CA GLU A 226 -26.81 -10.56 -22.35
C GLU A 226 -26.13 -11.93 -22.32
N PHE A 227 -26.80 -12.93 -21.75
CA PHE A 227 -26.30 -14.29 -21.67
C PHE A 227 -27.38 -15.26 -22.17
N ASN A 228 -26.99 -16.21 -23.01
CA ASN A 228 -27.92 -17.19 -23.60
C ASN A 228 -28.35 -18.28 -22.61
N GLU A 229 -27.64 -18.44 -21.49
CA GLU A 229 -27.88 -19.49 -20.51
C GLU A 229 -28.15 -18.89 -19.13
N ASP A 230 -29.01 -19.57 -18.38
CA ASP A 230 -29.23 -19.28 -16.98
C ASP A 230 -27.94 -19.55 -16.19
N MET A 231 -27.64 -18.68 -15.25
CA MET A 231 -26.42 -18.78 -14.44
C MET A 231 -26.70 -18.48 -12.98
N ARG A 232 -25.76 -18.86 -12.12
CA ARG A 232 -25.81 -18.53 -10.69
C ARG A 232 -25.77 -17.01 -10.49
N MET A 233 -26.50 -16.50 -9.51
CA MET A 233 -26.60 -15.06 -9.27
C MET A 233 -25.24 -14.43 -9.00
N VAL A 234 -24.34 -15.12 -8.29
CA VAL A 234 -22.97 -14.64 -8.06
C VAL A 234 -22.17 -14.49 -9.36
N ASP A 235 -22.34 -15.43 -10.29
CA ASP A 235 -21.71 -15.41 -11.61
C ASP A 235 -22.29 -14.26 -12.45
N SER A 236 -23.62 -14.12 -12.44
CA SER A 236 -24.30 -13.00 -13.10
C SER A 236 -23.84 -11.65 -12.56
N ALA A 237 -23.76 -11.51 -11.23
CA ALA A 237 -23.28 -10.30 -10.57
C ALA A 237 -21.85 -9.97 -11.01
N PHE A 238 -20.95 -10.95 -11.01
CA PHE A 238 -19.57 -10.77 -11.48
C PHE A 238 -19.53 -10.30 -12.94
N CYS A 239 -20.28 -10.97 -13.82
CA CYS A 239 -20.37 -10.63 -15.23
C CYS A 239 -20.91 -9.20 -15.46
N LYS A 240 -21.95 -8.79 -14.73
CA LYS A 240 -22.48 -7.42 -14.79
C LYS A 240 -21.46 -6.37 -14.35
N LEU A 241 -20.68 -6.66 -13.30
CA LEU A 241 -19.59 -5.79 -12.87
C LEU A 241 -18.50 -5.66 -13.93
N CYS A 242 -18.12 -6.76 -14.60
CA CYS A 242 -17.13 -6.74 -15.68
C CYS A 242 -17.55 -5.85 -16.85
N ILE A 243 -18.83 -5.88 -17.24
CA ILE A 243 -19.37 -5.06 -18.35
C ILE A 243 -19.19 -3.56 -18.08
N LEU A 244 -19.24 -3.15 -16.81
CA LEU A 244 -19.15 -1.74 -16.43
C LEU A 244 -17.75 -1.15 -16.58
N MET A 245 -16.77 -1.94 -17.00
CA MET A 245 -15.49 -1.39 -17.47
C MET A 245 -15.63 -0.57 -18.76
N GLY A 246 -16.73 -0.76 -19.49
CA GLY A 246 -17.12 0.12 -20.59
C GLY A 246 -17.88 1.39 -20.15
N ASP A 247 -18.10 1.64 -18.86
CA ASP A 247 -18.83 2.83 -18.41
C ASP A 247 -18.03 4.12 -18.65
N LEU A 248 -18.72 5.18 -19.09
CA LEU A 248 -18.10 6.48 -19.36
C LEU A 248 -17.59 7.16 -18.08
N SER A 249 -18.19 6.87 -16.93
CA SER A 249 -17.80 7.47 -15.66
C SER A 249 -16.71 6.64 -14.99
N PRO A 250 -15.51 7.21 -14.74
CA PRO A 250 -14.46 6.50 -14.02
C PRO A 250 -14.90 6.13 -12.59
N LYS A 251 -15.78 6.91 -11.96
CA LYS A 251 -16.30 6.58 -10.62
C LYS A 251 -17.12 5.29 -10.61
N VAL A 252 -17.81 4.97 -11.71
CA VAL A 252 -18.54 3.71 -11.85
C VAL A 252 -17.53 2.57 -12.09
N ARG A 253 -16.53 2.78 -12.96
CA ARG A 253 -15.45 1.79 -13.20
C ARG A 253 -14.67 1.44 -11.94
N VAL A 254 -14.27 2.44 -11.14
CA VAL A 254 -13.62 2.24 -9.83
C VAL A 254 -14.50 1.41 -8.90
N ALA A 255 -15.79 1.76 -8.79
CA ALA A 255 -16.71 1.05 -7.93
C ALA A 255 -16.91 -0.41 -8.38
N ALA A 256 -17.03 -0.65 -9.69
CA ALA A 256 -17.15 -1.99 -10.26
C ALA A 256 -15.90 -2.83 -9.94
N MET A 257 -14.69 -2.30 -10.20
CA MET A 257 -13.44 -2.98 -9.91
C MET A 257 -13.26 -3.28 -8.43
N SER A 258 -13.55 -2.32 -7.55
CA SER A 258 -13.45 -2.49 -6.11
C SER A 258 -14.36 -3.62 -5.59
N LEU A 259 -15.52 -3.82 -6.22
CA LEU A 259 -16.48 -4.85 -5.83
C LEU A 259 -16.12 -6.23 -6.42
N LEU A 260 -15.57 -6.30 -7.64
CA LEU A 260 -15.27 -7.55 -8.35
C LEU A 260 -14.46 -8.54 -7.51
N GLY A 261 -13.34 -8.12 -6.94
CA GLY A 261 -12.43 -8.99 -6.20
C GLY A 261 -12.98 -9.48 -4.85
N SER A 262 -14.03 -8.81 -4.35
CA SER A 262 -14.66 -9.13 -3.08
C SER A 262 -15.83 -10.12 -3.21
N LEU A 263 -16.35 -10.38 -4.41
CA LEU A 263 -17.34 -11.44 -4.63
C LEU A 263 -16.79 -12.81 -4.23
N ASN A 264 -17.62 -13.63 -3.59
CA ASN A 264 -17.24 -14.95 -3.09
C ASN A 264 -18.02 -16.05 -3.81
N GLY A 265 -17.33 -17.09 -4.28
CA GLY A 265 -17.97 -18.24 -4.93
C GLY A 265 -18.21 -18.09 -6.44
N VAL A 266 -17.64 -17.06 -7.07
CA VAL A 266 -17.64 -16.89 -8.53
C VAL A 266 -16.95 -18.09 -9.19
N SER A 267 -17.55 -18.61 -10.25
CA SER A 267 -16.99 -19.71 -11.04
C SER A 267 -15.65 -19.31 -11.65
N ARG A 268 -14.69 -20.23 -11.60
CA ARG A 268 -13.34 -20.02 -12.14
C ARG A 268 -13.36 -19.59 -13.62
N CYS A 269 -14.23 -20.17 -14.44
CA CYS A 269 -14.34 -19.83 -15.86
C CYS A 269 -14.64 -18.34 -16.10
N HIS A 270 -15.49 -17.71 -15.28
CA HIS A 270 -15.80 -16.29 -15.40
C HIS A 270 -14.63 -15.40 -15.01
N ILE A 271 -13.87 -15.80 -13.96
CA ILE A 271 -12.66 -15.08 -13.56
C ILE A 271 -11.58 -15.19 -14.64
N GLU A 272 -11.37 -16.39 -15.17
CA GLU A 272 -10.43 -16.63 -16.27
C GLU A 272 -10.83 -15.82 -17.51
N GLN A 273 -12.12 -15.77 -17.83
CA GLN A 273 -12.60 -14.95 -18.94
C GLN A 273 -12.33 -13.44 -18.74
N ALA A 274 -12.46 -12.93 -17.52
CA ALA A 274 -12.17 -11.53 -17.20
C ALA A 274 -10.67 -11.19 -17.29
N LEU A 275 -9.80 -12.20 -17.23
CA LEU A 275 -8.35 -12.08 -17.37
C LEU A 275 -7.84 -12.41 -18.77
N ASP A 276 -8.65 -13.01 -19.64
CA ASP A 276 -8.24 -13.38 -20.99
C ASP A 276 -8.54 -12.28 -22.01
N LYS A 277 -7.59 -12.01 -22.91
CA LYS A 277 -7.76 -11.08 -24.05
C LYS A 277 -8.72 -11.61 -25.11
N LYS A 278 -8.93 -12.93 -25.17
CA LYS A 278 -9.78 -13.63 -26.12
C LYS A 278 -10.99 -14.22 -25.42
N LEU A 279 -12.10 -14.30 -26.15
CA LEU A 279 -13.29 -14.99 -25.69
C LEU A 279 -12.98 -16.49 -25.60
N ILE A 280 -12.92 -17.02 -24.38
CA ILE A 280 -12.76 -18.44 -24.09
C ILE A 280 -14.07 -19.10 -24.51
N ARG A 281 -14.09 -19.66 -25.72
CA ARG A 281 -15.24 -20.44 -26.18
C ARG A 281 -15.26 -21.73 -25.37
N VAL A 282 -16.25 -21.88 -24.50
CA VAL A 282 -16.68 -23.23 -24.10
C VAL A 282 -17.31 -23.81 -25.37
N GLU A 283 -16.64 -24.78 -25.99
CA GLU A 283 -17.19 -25.53 -27.13
C GLU A 283 -18.42 -26.31 -26.64
N VAL A 284 -19.59 -25.69 -26.75
CA VAL A 284 -20.86 -26.40 -26.78
C VAL A 284 -21.32 -26.34 -28.24
N GLU A 285 -21.24 -27.48 -28.93
CA GLU A 285 -21.87 -27.68 -30.22
C GLU A 285 -23.38 -27.48 -30.08
N CYS A 286 -23.92 -26.36 -30.57
CA CYS A 286 -25.18 -26.26 -31.33
C CYS A 286 -25.64 -24.79 -31.48
N GLY A 287 -25.87 -24.36 -32.72
CA GLY A 287 -26.68 -23.18 -33.03
C GLY A 287 -26.11 -22.27 -34.14
N PRO A 288 -26.95 -21.74 -35.05
CA PRO A 288 -26.49 -20.92 -36.16
C PRO A 288 -25.97 -19.56 -35.69
N PRO A 289 -25.12 -18.89 -36.50
CA PRO A 289 -24.46 -17.64 -36.14
C PRO A 289 -25.40 -16.46 -36.41
N GLU A 290 -26.34 -16.20 -35.51
CA GLU A 290 -26.96 -14.87 -35.43
C GLU A 290 -26.03 -13.93 -34.65
N GLU A 291 -25.99 -12.66 -35.04
CA GLU A 291 -25.20 -11.57 -34.44
C GLU A 291 -25.37 -11.53 -32.91
N ARG A 292 -24.53 -12.30 -32.21
CA ARG A 292 -24.43 -12.25 -30.75
C ARG A 292 -23.77 -10.93 -30.41
N THR A 293 -24.55 -10.00 -29.85
CA THR A 293 -24.03 -8.79 -29.21
C THR A 293 -22.85 -9.17 -28.32
N GLY A 294 -21.66 -8.80 -28.78
CA GLY A 294 -20.40 -9.06 -28.09
C GLY A 294 -20.40 -8.30 -26.77
N ILE A 295 -20.80 -8.97 -25.70
CA ILE A 295 -20.79 -8.36 -24.38
C ILE A 295 -19.40 -8.57 -23.80
N ASN A 296 -18.71 -7.44 -23.73
CA ASN A 296 -17.29 -7.28 -23.48
C ASN A 296 -16.90 -7.61 -22.03
N MET A 297 -17.18 -8.83 -21.58
CA MET A 297 -16.66 -9.35 -20.30
C MET A 297 -15.18 -9.74 -20.39
N CYS A 298 -14.73 -10.08 -21.60
CA CYS A 298 -13.38 -10.53 -21.87
C CYS A 298 -12.41 -9.39 -21.57
N GLY A 299 -11.35 -9.68 -20.83
CA GLY A 299 -10.32 -8.69 -20.52
C GLY A 299 -10.81 -7.53 -19.67
N ALA A 300 -11.87 -7.68 -18.86
CA ALA A 300 -12.31 -6.63 -17.95
C ALA A 300 -11.19 -6.17 -16.99
N PHE A 301 -10.36 -7.10 -16.49
CA PHE A 301 -9.18 -6.73 -15.69
C PHE A 301 -8.12 -6.03 -16.53
N ILE A 302 -7.95 -6.41 -17.79
CA ILE A 302 -6.98 -5.78 -18.70
C ILE A 302 -7.39 -4.33 -18.95
N HIS A 303 -8.68 -4.09 -19.26
CA HIS A 303 -9.23 -2.75 -19.37
C HIS A 303 -9.08 -1.94 -18.08
N GLY A 304 -9.25 -2.56 -16.90
CA GLY A 304 -9.06 -1.89 -15.62
C GLY A 304 -7.61 -1.52 -15.32
N LEU A 305 -6.67 -2.38 -15.69
CA LEU A 305 -5.23 -2.16 -15.50
C LEU A 305 -4.67 -1.14 -16.51
N GLU A 306 -5.21 -1.10 -17.73
CA GLU A 306 -4.83 -0.17 -18.80
C GLU A 306 -5.68 1.13 -18.82
N ASP A 307 -6.51 1.37 -17.79
CA ASP A 307 -7.44 2.49 -17.76
C ASP A 307 -6.72 3.86 -17.77
N GLU A 308 -7.37 4.91 -18.25
CA GLU A 308 -6.77 6.25 -18.26
C GLU A 308 -6.68 6.89 -16.85
N PHE A 309 -7.49 6.42 -15.88
CA PHE A 309 -7.52 6.95 -14.52
C PHE A 309 -6.80 6.04 -13.53
N LEU A 310 -5.87 6.62 -12.74
CA LEU A 310 -5.09 5.88 -11.75
C LEU A 310 -5.96 5.20 -10.69
N GLU A 311 -7.11 5.79 -10.34
CA GLU A 311 -8.02 5.23 -9.36
C GLU A 311 -8.62 3.90 -9.84
N VAL A 312 -8.87 3.77 -11.15
CA VAL A 312 -9.36 2.53 -11.76
C VAL A 312 -8.24 1.49 -11.78
N ARG A 313 -7.03 1.88 -12.20
CA ARG A 313 -5.85 0.97 -12.20
C ARG A 313 -5.58 0.42 -10.81
N THR A 314 -5.59 1.28 -9.79
CA THR A 314 -5.39 0.90 -8.39
C THR A 314 -6.46 -0.08 -7.93
N ALA A 315 -7.74 0.21 -8.20
CA ALA A 315 -8.84 -0.68 -7.85
C ALA A 315 -8.76 -2.03 -8.58
N ALA A 316 -8.30 -2.06 -9.83
CA ALA A 316 -8.08 -3.28 -10.60
C ALA A 316 -6.96 -4.14 -10.00
N VAL A 317 -5.83 -3.54 -9.61
CA VAL A 317 -4.73 -4.22 -8.92
C VAL A 317 -5.19 -4.83 -7.60
N ASP A 318 -5.91 -4.05 -6.77
CA ASP A 318 -6.43 -4.53 -5.48
C ASP A 318 -7.43 -5.68 -5.65
N SER A 319 -8.31 -5.55 -6.64
CA SER A 319 -9.33 -6.54 -6.96
C SER A 319 -8.72 -7.85 -7.46
N LEU A 320 -7.72 -7.77 -8.35
CA LEU A 320 -7.02 -8.94 -8.86
C LEU A 320 -6.20 -9.62 -7.76
N CYS A 321 -5.54 -8.85 -6.89
CA CYS A 321 -4.87 -9.40 -5.71
C CYS A 321 -5.86 -10.14 -4.80
N ALA A 322 -7.04 -9.57 -4.54
CA ALA A 322 -8.05 -10.23 -3.70
C ALA A 322 -8.53 -11.57 -4.29
N LEU A 323 -8.71 -11.66 -5.62
CA LEU A 323 -9.05 -12.92 -6.29
C LEU A 323 -7.91 -13.94 -6.21
N ALA A 324 -6.68 -13.49 -6.45
CA ALA A 324 -5.50 -14.34 -6.41
C ALA A 324 -5.26 -14.96 -5.02
N LEU A 325 -5.46 -14.18 -3.96
CA LEU A 325 -5.32 -14.65 -2.57
C LEU A 325 -6.38 -15.69 -2.20
N LYS A 326 -7.56 -15.65 -2.82
CA LYS A 326 -8.62 -16.64 -2.60
C LYS A 326 -8.39 -17.94 -3.37
N THR A 327 -7.82 -17.87 -4.57
CA THR A 327 -7.67 -19.01 -5.47
C THR A 327 -6.25 -19.10 -6.05
N PRO A 328 -5.41 -20.06 -5.61
CA PRO A 328 -4.01 -20.18 -6.07
C PRO A 328 -3.84 -20.29 -7.59
N LYS A 329 -4.77 -20.95 -8.28
CA LYS A 329 -4.73 -21.03 -9.76
C LYS A 329 -4.89 -19.67 -10.45
N ILE A 330 -5.67 -18.77 -9.86
CA ILE A 330 -5.82 -17.40 -10.35
C ILE A 330 -4.55 -16.59 -10.06
N ALA A 331 -3.85 -16.86 -8.96
CA ALA A 331 -2.58 -16.21 -8.67
C ALA A 331 -1.53 -16.40 -9.79
N HIS A 332 -1.47 -17.59 -10.38
CA HIS A 332 -0.60 -17.85 -11.54
C HIS A 332 -0.99 -17.06 -12.79
N LEU A 333 -2.29 -16.90 -13.06
CA LEU A 333 -2.77 -16.09 -14.20
C LEU A 333 -2.56 -14.59 -13.96
N ALA A 334 -2.71 -14.15 -12.71
CA ALA A 334 -2.53 -12.77 -12.30
C ALA A 334 -1.06 -12.31 -12.27
N LEU A 335 -0.10 -13.23 -12.18
CA LEU A 335 1.32 -12.93 -12.02
C LEU A 335 1.85 -11.99 -13.10
N GLU A 336 1.63 -12.33 -14.38
CA GLU A 336 2.08 -11.55 -15.53
C GLU A 336 1.52 -10.12 -15.46
N PHE A 337 0.22 -9.99 -15.21
CA PHE A 337 -0.44 -8.69 -15.08
C PHE A 337 0.13 -7.87 -13.93
N MET A 338 0.38 -8.49 -12.76
CA MET A 338 0.96 -7.79 -11.61
C MET A 338 2.38 -7.30 -11.89
N VAL A 339 3.20 -8.10 -12.58
CA VAL A 339 4.57 -7.75 -12.95
C VAL A 339 4.60 -6.66 -14.01
N ASP A 340 3.69 -6.67 -14.98
CA ASP A 340 3.55 -5.61 -15.99
C ASP A 340 3.26 -4.24 -15.34
N MET A 341 2.45 -4.21 -14.28
CA MET A 341 2.15 -2.98 -13.54
C MET A 341 3.36 -2.37 -12.81
N PHE A 342 4.50 -3.06 -12.72
CA PHE A 342 5.73 -2.48 -12.17
C PHE A 342 6.32 -1.42 -13.11
N ASN A 343 5.91 -1.40 -14.38
CA ASN A 343 6.32 -0.38 -15.35
C ASN A 343 5.25 0.70 -15.56
N ASP A 344 4.23 0.76 -14.72
CA ASP A 344 3.19 1.80 -14.80
C ASP A 344 3.82 3.20 -14.64
N GLU A 345 3.28 4.17 -15.38
CA GLU A 345 3.75 5.56 -15.36
C GLU A 345 3.57 6.24 -13.99
N ILE A 346 2.58 5.80 -13.20
CA ILE A 346 2.23 6.38 -11.89
C ILE A 346 2.90 5.59 -10.76
N GLN A 347 3.68 6.28 -9.92
CA GLN A 347 4.39 5.68 -8.79
C GLN A 347 3.47 4.91 -7.83
N ASP A 348 2.31 5.48 -7.48
CA ASP A 348 1.38 4.86 -6.53
C ASP A 348 0.83 3.52 -7.04
N VAL A 349 0.58 3.42 -8.35
CA VAL A 349 0.13 2.18 -9.00
C VAL A 349 1.24 1.13 -8.96
N ARG A 350 2.50 1.51 -9.25
CA ARG A 350 3.66 0.63 -9.14
C ARG A 350 3.82 0.08 -7.71
N ILE A 351 3.78 0.96 -6.70
CA ILE A 351 3.87 0.57 -5.29
C ILE A 351 2.75 -0.42 -4.93
N ARG A 352 1.52 -0.16 -5.40
CA ARG A 352 0.39 -1.05 -5.15
C ARG A 352 0.59 -2.42 -5.78
N ALA A 353 1.07 -2.49 -7.02
CA ALA A 353 1.36 -3.74 -7.70
C ALA A 353 2.45 -4.55 -6.97
N ILE A 354 3.52 -3.88 -6.52
CA ILE A 354 4.60 -4.49 -5.74
C ILE A 354 4.07 -5.08 -4.43
N GLU A 355 3.22 -4.34 -3.72
CA GLU A 355 2.59 -4.80 -2.49
C GLU A 355 1.68 -6.01 -2.72
N SER A 356 0.90 -5.99 -3.81
CA SER A 356 0.02 -7.10 -4.22
C SER A 356 0.81 -8.36 -4.58
N LEU A 357 1.89 -8.23 -5.38
CA LEU A 357 2.75 -9.36 -5.71
C LEU A 357 3.38 -9.97 -4.44
N ARG A 358 3.82 -9.13 -3.50
CA ARG A 358 4.34 -9.60 -2.20
C ARG A 358 3.32 -10.42 -1.41
N LYS A 359 2.05 -9.99 -1.39
CA LYS A 359 0.97 -10.72 -0.69
C LYS A 359 0.73 -12.09 -1.30
N MET A 360 0.81 -12.22 -2.62
CA MET A 360 0.55 -13.47 -3.33
C MET A 360 1.80 -14.31 -3.63
N SER A 361 3.00 -13.88 -3.20
CA SER A 361 4.29 -14.53 -3.50
C SER A 361 4.38 -15.98 -3.03
N VAL A 362 3.57 -16.37 -2.05
CA VAL A 362 3.47 -17.75 -1.54
C VAL A 362 2.84 -18.70 -2.56
N TYR A 363 2.00 -18.19 -3.46
CA TYR A 363 1.28 -18.99 -4.46
C TYR A 363 1.97 -19.03 -5.82
N VAL A 364 3.00 -18.21 -6.04
CA VAL A 364 3.65 -18.07 -7.34
C VAL A 364 5.14 -18.37 -7.25
N THR A 365 5.73 -18.77 -8.37
CA THR A 365 7.17 -18.97 -8.50
C THR A 365 7.66 -18.14 -9.67
N LEU A 366 8.70 -17.34 -9.45
CA LEU A 366 9.27 -16.47 -10.46
C LEU A 366 10.23 -17.25 -11.37
N ASN A 367 10.08 -17.07 -12.67
CA ASN A 367 10.97 -17.55 -13.71
C ASN A 367 11.87 -16.42 -14.23
N GLU A 368 12.71 -16.73 -15.20
CA GLU A 368 13.67 -15.79 -15.77
C GLU A 368 12.96 -14.59 -16.41
N ASP A 369 11.89 -14.83 -17.19
CA ASP A 369 11.12 -13.77 -17.88
C ASP A 369 10.52 -12.75 -16.89
N GLN A 370 9.85 -13.22 -15.84
CA GLN A 370 9.27 -12.32 -14.82
C GLN A 370 10.35 -11.54 -14.08
N LEU A 371 11.50 -12.17 -13.83
CA LEU A 371 12.60 -11.52 -13.14
C LEU A 371 13.27 -10.44 -13.99
N GLU A 372 13.36 -10.58 -15.31
CA GLU A 372 13.90 -9.51 -16.16
C GLU A 372 13.15 -8.20 -15.94
N THR A 373 11.82 -8.26 -15.91
CA THR A 373 10.96 -7.10 -15.65
C THR A 373 11.13 -6.57 -14.21
N ILE A 374 11.02 -7.44 -13.20
CA ILE A 374 11.13 -7.05 -11.79
C ILE A 374 12.51 -6.44 -11.48
N LEU A 375 13.58 -7.04 -11.99
CA LEU A 375 14.95 -6.58 -11.77
C LEU A 375 15.27 -5.31 -12.58
N GLY A 376 14.60 -5.08 -13.71
CA GLY A 376 14.64 -3.81 -14.43
C GLY A 376 14.04 -2.66 -13.61
N ALA A 377 12.94 -2.93 -12.88
CA ALA A 377 12.26 -1.95 -12.04
C ALA A 377 13.10 -1.49 -10.82
N LEU A 378 14.16 -2.22 -10.44
CA LEU A 378 15.11 -1.77 -9.39
C LEU A 378 15.84 -0.47 -9.76
N GLU A 379 15.81 -0.06 -11.03
CA GLU A 379 16.41 1.19 -11.48
C GLU A 379 15.52 2.43 -11.23
N ASP A 380 14.32 2.25 -10.64
CA ASP A 380 13.38 3.33 -10.32
C ASP A 380 14.05 4.44 -9.48
N ARG A 381 13.63 5.68 -9.74
CA ARG A 381 14.13 6.87 -9.04
C ARG A 381 13.60 6.94 -7.61
N ALA A 382 12.38 6.47 -7.37
CA ALA A 382 11.74 6.49 -6.07
C ALA A 382 12.33 5.40 -5.16
N GLY A 383 12.87 5.79 -3.99
CA GLY A 383 13.42 4.85 -3.01
C GLY A 383 12.37 3.88 -2.46
N GLU A 384 11.13 4.35 -2.28
CA GLU A 384 10.02 3.53 -1.79
C GLU A 384 9.69 2.35 -2.73
N VAL A 385 9.75 2.59 -4.06
CA VAL A 385 9.56 1.53 -5.06
C VAL A 385 10.68 0.50 -4.95
N ARG A 386 11.94 0.95 -4.88
CA ARG A 386 13.10 0.04 -4.76
C ARG A 386 13.06 -0.77 -3.47
N GLU A 387 12.75 -0.14 -2.34
CA GLU A 387 12.56 -0.83 -1.06
C GLU A 387 11.42 -1.85 -1.13
N GLY A 388 10.29 -1.49 -1.76
CA GLY A 388 9.19 -2.42 -2.03
C GLY A 388 9.66 -3.64 -2.82
N LEU A 389 10.43 -3.44 -3.89
CA LEU A 389 10.98 -4.52 -4.72
C LEU A 389 11.95 -5.41 -3.95
N HIS A 390 12.82 -4.85 -3.11
CA HIS A 390 13.72 -5.63 -2.24
C HIS A 390 12.91 -6.55 -1.32
N ASN A 391 11.85 -6.02 -0.70
CA ASN A 391 10.97 -6.81 0.17
C ASN A 391 10.22 -7.90 -0.61
N THR A 392 9.75 -7.60 -1.83
CA THR A 392 9.05 -8.57 -2.69
C THR A 392 9.97 -9.67 -3.17
N LEU A 393 11.18 -9.34 -3.64
CA LEU A 393 12.19 -10.33 -4.05
C LEU A 393 12.61 -11.24 -2.90
N GLY A 394 12.83 -10.68 -1.69
CA GLY A 394 13.15 -11.45 -0.49
C GLY A 394 12.04 -12.44 -0.08
N ALA A 395 10.78 -12.12 -0.38
CA ALA A 395 9.61 -12.95 -0.06
C ALA A 395 9.18 -13.90 -1.19
N SER A 396 9.84 -13.88 -2.34
CA SER A 396 9.43 -14.65 -3.53
C SER A 396 10.16 -15.98 -3.64
N HIS A 397 9.48 -16.98 -4.22
CA HIS A 397 10.09 -18.26 -4.60
C HIS A 397 10.66 -18.18 -6.01
N LEU A 398 11.89 -18.65 -6.19
CA LEU A 398 12.60 -18.68 -7.46
C LEU A 398 12.64 -20.10 -8.04
N SER A 399 12.47 -20.21 -9.35
CA SER A 399 12.43 -21.50 -10.05
C SER A 399 13.81 -22.16 -10.24
N THR A 400 14.86 -21.38 -10.51
CA THR A 400 16.18 -21.93 -10.90
C THR A 400 17.35 -21.25 -10.20
N LYS A 401 18.53 -21.90 -10.21
CA LYS A 401 19.77 -21.27 -9.73
C LYS A 401 20.15 -20.04 -10.54
N THR A 402 19.76 -20.00 -11.83
CA THR A 402 20.00 -18.86 -12.72
C THR A 402 19.21 -17.66 -12.25
N CYS A 403 17.92 -17.84 -11.90
CA CYS A 403 17.08 -16.81 -11.31
C CYS A 403 17.72 -16.18 -10.06
N LEU A 404 18.22 -17.03 -9.15
CA LEU A 404 18.90 -16.55 -7.94
C LEU A 404 20.18 -15.77 -8.28
N HIS A 405 20.97 -16.26 -9.24
CA HIS A 405 22.18 -15.58 -9.67
C HIS A 405 21.89 -14.21 -10.33
N MET A 406 20.84 -14.10 -11.15
CA MET A 406 20.37 -12.84 -11.73
C MET A 406 20.03 -11.82 -10.64
N CYS A 407 19.26 -12.24 -9.63
CA CYS A 407 18.89 -11.37 -8.52
C CYS A 407 20.12 -10.89 -7.74
N VAL A 408 21.03 -11.79 -7.35
CA VAL A 408 22.24 -11.44 -6.61
C VAL A 408 23.09 -10.44 -7.40
N THR A 409 23.32 -10.70 -8.69
CA THR A 409 24.12 -9.83 -9.54
C THR A 409 23.50 -8.44 -9.67
N LYS A 410 22.21 -8.37 -9.99
CA LYS A 410 21.52 -7.09 -10.18
C LYS A 410 21.37 -6.29 -8.88
N LEU A 411 21.16 -6.95 -7.74
CA LEU A 411 21.12 -6.30 -6.43
C LEU A 411 22.48 -5.71 -6.04
N LEU A 412 23.59 -6.39 -6.37
CA LEU A 412 24.93 -5.85 -6.14
C LEU A 412 25.23 -4.67 -7.08
N ASP A 413 24.77 -4.72 -8.33
CA ASP A 413 24.82 -3.56 -9.25
C ASP A 413 23.98 -2.39 -8.73
N ASN A 414 22.80 -2.70 -8.16
CA ASN A 414 21.91 -1.71 -7.55
C ASN A 414 22.57 -1.03 -6.35
N LEU A 415 23.27 -1.79 -5.50
CA LEU A 415 24.04 -1.26 -4.36
C LEU A 415 25.12 -0.26 -4.81
N ASN A 416 25.81 -0.55 -5.92
CA ASN A 416 26.81 0.36 -6.47
C ASN A 416 26.19 1.68 -6.97
N ARG A 417 24.95 1.62 -7.49
CA ARG A 417 24.22 2.77 -8.03
C ARG A 417 23.50 3.59 -6.95
N TYR A 418 22.96 2.91 -5.94
CA TYR A 418 22.19 3.49 -4.84
C TYR A 418 22.75 3.00 -3.49
N PRO A 419 23.91 3.51 -3.03
CA PRO A 419 24.54 3.07 -1.78
C PRO A 419 23.67 3.28 -0.54
N GLN A 420 22.71 4.21 -0.58
CA GLN A 420 21.78 4.47 0.51
C GLN A 420 20.81 3.31 0.78
N ASP A 421 20.61 2.41 -0.19
CA ASP A 421 19.67 1.28 -0.04
C ASP A 421 20.34 0.03 0.58
N GLN A 422 21.59 0.16 1.04
CA GLN A 422 22.45 -0.94 1.52
C GLN A 422 21.75 -1.90 2.48
N ASP A 423 21.08 -1.37 3.51
CA ASP A 423 20.47 -2.20 4.54
C ASP A 423 19.33 -3.05 3.98
N THR A 424 18.52 -2.47 3.09
CA THR A 424 17.40 -3.18 2.43
C THR A 424 17.91 -4.23 1.45
N ILE A 425 18.99 -3.95 0.71
CA ILE A 425 19.62 -4.90 -0.21
C ILE A 425 20.22 -6.10 0.54
N TYR A 426 20.94 -5.84 1.64
CA TYR A 426 21.51 -6.92 2.46
C TYR A 426 20.43 -7.78 3.11
N ALA A 427 19.36 -7.16 3.62
CA ALA A 427 18.21 -7.91 4.14
C ALA A 427 17.55 -8.78 3.06
N CYS A 428 17.40 -8.26 1.84
CA CYS A 428 16.88 -9.00 0.70
C CYS A 428 17.78 -10.20 0.36
N LEU A 429 19.09 -9.99 0.16
CA LEU A 429 20.04 -11.07 -0.16
C LEU A 429 20.07 -12.15 0.92
N ALA A 430 20.04 -11.77 2.19
CA ALA A 430 19.98 -12.70 3.31
C ALA A 430 18.69 -13.55 3.28
N SER A 431 17.54 -12.91 3.04
CA SER A 431 16.25 -13.59 2.93
C SER A 431 16.21 -14.55 1.74
N MET A 432 16.71 -14.13 0.57
CA MET A 432 16.77 -14.98 -0.62
C MET A 432 17.66 -16.21 -0.41
N GLY A 433 18.82 -16.04 0.22
CA GLY A 433 19.71 -17.17 0.56
C GLY A 433 19.06 -18.14 1.55
N ALA A 434 18.36 -17.63 2.56
CA ALA A 434 17.65 -18.44 3.55
C ALA A 434 16.48 -19.23 2.94
N THR A 435 15.73 -18.63 2.02
CA THR A 435 14.58 -19.26 1.35
C THR A 435 15.00 -20.29 0.30
N HIS A 436 16.20 -20.16 -0.28
CA HIS A 436 16.66 -21.02 -1.39
C HIS A 436 17.99 -21.74 -1.12
N PRO A 437 18.10 -22.57 -0.07
CA PRO A 437 19.37 -23.24 0.27
C PRO A 437 19.88 -24.13 -0.86
N TYR A 438 18.98 -24.85 -1.55
CA TYR A 438 19.34 -25.73 -2.66
C TYR A 438 19.80 -24.99 -3.92
N LEU A 439 19.27 -23.80 -4.18
CA LEU A 439 19.71 -22.97 -5.31
C LEU A 439 21.00 -22.21 -4.97
N THR A 440 21.20 -21.90 -3.69
CA THR A 440 22.39 -21.18 -3.19
C THR A 440 23.63 -22.07 -3.20
N LEU A 441 23.52 -23.33 -2.77
CA LEU A 441 24.64 -24.28 -2.69
C LEU A 441 25.53 -24.33 -3.96
N PRO A 442 24.98 -24.50 -5.19
CA PRO A 442 25.79 -24.53 -6.40
C PRO A 442 26.42 -23.16 -6.77
N LEU A 443 25.94 -22.05 -6.19
CA LEU A 443 26.48 -20.71 -6.42
C LEU A 443 27.59 -20.34 -5.42
N VAL A 444 27.69 -21.04 -4.28
CA VAL A 444 28.67 -20.74 -3.21
C VAL A 444 30.10 -20.56 -3.73
N PRO A 445 30.67 -21.44 -4.59
CA PRO A 445 32.04 -21.26 -5.06
C PRO A 445 32.22 -19.95 -5.85
N GLN A 446 31.23 -19.60 -6.67
CA GLN A 446 31.24 -18.35 -7.45
C GLN A 446 31.09 -17.12 -6.54
N LEU A 447 30.17 -17.17 -5.57
CA LEU A 447 29.91 -16.08 -4.64
C LEU A 447 31.09 -15.80 -3.71
N LEU A 448 31.80 -16.86 -3.26
CA LEU A 448 33.00 -16.75 -2.43
C LEU A 448 34.28 -16.48 -3.24
N GLY A 449 34.21 -16.49 -4.58
CA GLY A 449 35.38 -16.38 -5.44
C GLY A 449 36.39 -17.53 -5.23
N GLN A 450 35.89 -18.72 -4.88
CA GLN A 450 36.69 -19.93 -4.72
C GLN A 450 37.15 -20.43 -6.08
N HIS A 451 38.46 -20.56 -6.25
CA HIS A 451 39.03 -21.15 -7.46
C HIS A 451 39.01 -22.68 -7.32
N ALA A 452 38.67 -23.41 -8.39
CA ALA A 452 38.54 -24.87 -8.39
C ALA A 452 39.81 -25.65 -7.95
N PHE A 453 40.94 -24.95 -7.77
CA PHE A 453 42.25 -25.53 -7.46
C PHE A 453 43.04 -24.77 -6.38
N PHE A 454 42.57 -23.61 -5.92
CA PHE A 454 43.32 -22.78 -4.97
C PHE A 454 42.41 -22.32 -3.83
N ASP A 455 42.84 -22.58 -2.59
CA ASP A 455 42.25 -21.97 -1.40
C ASP A 455 42.59 -20.47 -1.38
N THR A 456 41.63 -19.65 -1.80
CA THR A 456 41.67 -18.21 -1.64
C THR A 456 41.09 -17.86 -0.27
N PRO A 457 41.75 -17.00 0.54
CA PRO A 457 41.15 -16.51 1.78
C PRO A 457 39.83 -15.80 1.45
N GLU A 458 38.79 -16.06 2.25
CA GLU A 458 37.46 -15.48 2.07
C GLU A 458 37.57 -13.95 1.88
N PRO A 459 37.03 -13.40 0.78
CA PRO A 459 37.08 -11.97 0.55
C PRO A 459 36.28 -11.25 1.64
N ASN A 460 36.95 -10.40 2.43
CA ASN A 460 36.23 -9.55 3.37
C ASN A 460 35.39 -8.53 2.59
N VAL A 461 34.07 -8.58 2.79
CA VAL A 461 33.04 -7.80 2.07
C VAL A 461 33.27 -6.28 2.22
N ALA A 462 33.97 -5.85 3.27
CA ALA A 462 34.46 -4.48 3.43
C ALA A 462 35.97 -4.42 3.15
N MET A 463 36.37 -4.10 1.92
CA MET A 463 37.76 -4.18 1.43
C MET A 463 38.80 -3.32 2.21
N PRO A 464 39.96 -3.91 2.57
CA PRO A 464 41.27 -3.23 2.50
C PRO A 464 42.24 -3.98 1.57
N SER A 465 43.07 -3.22 0.84
CA SER A 465 44.05 -3.79 -0.09
C SER A 465 45.11 -4.60 0.66
N CYS A 466 45.28 -5.86 0.25
CA CYS A 466 46.21 -6.81 0.87
C CYS A 466 47.46 -6.97 -0.01
N ILE A 467 48.65 -6.82 0.58
CA ILE A 467 49.93 -7.03 -0.11
C ILE A 467 50.61 -8.29 0.43
N PRO A 468 50.79 -9.35 -0.38
CA PRO A 468 51.54 -10.52 0.04
C PRO A 468 53.03 -10.17 0.20
N LEU A 469 53.61 -10.50 1.35
CA LEU A 469 55.02 -10.29 1.68
C LEU A 469 55.68 -11.63 2.00
N THR A 470 56.80 -11.90 1.34
CA THR A 470 57.63 -13.06 1.64
C THR A 470 59.09 -12.65 1.79
N ALA A 471 59.75 -13.09 2.86
CA ALA A 471 61.16 -12.80 3.10
C ALA A 471 61.90 -13.98 3.73
N LYS A 472 63.19 -14.08 3.44
CA LYS A 472 64.13 -14.99 4.13
C LYS A 472 65.01 -14.13 5.02
N ILE A 473 64.99 -14.40 6.32
CA ILE A 473 65.79 -13.70 7.33
C ILE A 473 66.81 -14.70 7.86
N LEU A 474 68.09 -14.37 7.72
CA LEU A 474 69.19 -15.25 8.11
C LEU A 474 69.74 -14.83 9.48
N ASN A 475 70.17 -15.79 10.29
CA ASN A 475 70.82 -15.56 11.59
C ASN A 475 70.03 -14.65 12.57
N LEU A 476 68.69 -14.76 12.58
CA LEU A 476 67.82 -13.98 13.44
C LEU A 476 67.85 -14.50 14.88
N ARG A 477 68.43 -13.73 15.80
CA ARG A 477 68.56 -14.13 17.22
C ARG A 477 67.23 -14.20 17.95
N ASN A 478 66.33 -13.26 17.68
CA ASN A 478 65.04 -13.18 18.35
C ASN A 478 63.92 -12.88 17.33
N PRO A 479 62.99 -13.81 17.12
CA PRO A 479 61.84 -13.63 16.24
C PRO A 479 60.93 -12.45 16.60
N THR A 480 60.85 -12.08 17.89
CA THR A 480 59.94 -11.02 18.36
C THR A 480 60.41 -9.62 17.99
N ASP A 481 61.65 -9.47 17.52
CA ASP A 481 62.26 -8.18 17.22
C ASP A 481 61.99 -7.76 15.77
N VAL A 482 61.48 -8.68 14.93
CA VAL A 482 61.15 -8.39 13.54
C VAL A 482 59.94 -7.46 13.45
N ARG A 483 60.05 -6.41 12.65
CA ARG A 483 58.95 -5.51 12.26
C ARG A 483 58.87 -5.40 10.75
N ILE A 484 57.65 -5.30 10.25
CA ILE A 484 57.37 -4.89 8.88
C ILE A 484 57.14 -3.39 8.93
N LYS A 485 57.99 -2.63 8.25
CA LYS A 485 57.94 -1.17 8.21
C LYS A 485 57.18 -0.76 6.95
N LEU A 486 55.98 -0.25 7.15
CA LEU A 486 55.08 0.27 6.11
C LEU A 486 55.12 1.80 6.16
N ARG A 487 55.51 2.44 5.06
CA ARG A 487 55.43 3.89 4.89
C ARG A 487 54.24 4.22 3.98
N HIS A 488 53.30 4.97 4.54
CA HIS A 488 52.10 5.44 3.85
C HIS A 488 52.42 6.65 2.94
N PRO A 489 51.53 7.01 1.99
CA PRO A 489 51.73 8.14 1.09
C PRO A 489 51.88 9.48 1.82
N ASP A 490 51.24 9.63 2.99
CA ASP A 490 51.34 10.78 3.88
C ASP A 490 52.66 10.84 4.68
N GLN A 491 53.64 10.01 4.32
CA GLN A 491 54.94 9.83 4.96
C GLN A 491 54.88 9.24 6.38
N LYS A 492 53.70 8.87 6.91
CA LYS A 492 53.62 8.17 8.20
C LYS A 492 54.20 6.77 8.08
N VAL A 493 55.02 6.40 9.07
CA VAL A 493 55.63 5.08 9.15
C VAL A 493 54.94 4.27 10.24
N GLN A 494 54.49 3.08 9.88
CA GLN A 494 53.89 2.11 10.77
C GLN A 494 54.79 0.88 10.89
N LEU A 495 55.07 0.45 12.13
CA LEU A 495 55.81 -0.77 12.42
C LEU A 495 54.84 -1.87 12.82
N ILE A 496 54.71 -2.88 11.97
CA ILE A 496 53.76 -3.98 12.15
C ILE A 496 54.53 -5.20 12.67
N LEU A 497 54.10 -5.77 13.79
CA LEU A 497 54.61 -7.04 14.29
C LEU A 497 53.99 -8.18 13.44
N PRO A 498 54.80 -9.05 12.79
CA PRO A 498 54.26 -10.20 12.08
C PRO A 498 53.59 -11.18 13.05
N ARG A 499 52.57 -11.92 12.58
CA ARG A 499 51.97 -12.99 13.38
C ARG A 499 53.01 -14.10 13.60
N GLN A 500 52.98 -14.73 14.77
CA GLN A 500 53.93 -15.80 15.11
C GLN A 500 53.88 -16.98 14.10
N ASN A 501 52.70 -17.30 13.58
CA ASN A 501 52.49 -18.36 12.58
C ASN A 501 53.07 -18.04 11.20
N ASP A 502 53.29 -16.75 10.90
CA ASP A 502 53.77 -16.29 9.59
C ASP A 502 55.30 -16.41 9.48
N LEU A 503 56.01 -16.52 10.61
CA LEU A 503 57.45 -16.59 10.70
C LEU A 503 57.90 -18.01 11.06
N LYS A 504 58.28 -18.80 10.06
CA LYS A 504 58.62 -20.22 10.22
C LYS A 504 60.14 -20.44 10.21
N LEU A 505 60.67 -21.15 11.20
CA LEU A 505 62.05 -21.62 11.22
C LEU A 505 62.28 -22.60 10.06
N GLN A 506 63.39 -22.47 9.34
CA GLN A 506 63.69 -23.31 8.16
C GLN A 506 64.58 -24.52 8.49
N HIS A 507 65.52 -24.37 9.42
CA HIS A 507 66.44 -25.44 9.81
C HIS A 507 66.70 -25.38 11.32
N ASP A 508 66.64 -26.52 12.02
CA ASP A 508 66.82 -26.57 13.50
C ASP A 508 68.23 -26.19 13.99
N LYS A 509 69.20 -26.05 13.08
CA LYS A 509 70.61 -25.72 13.41
C LYS A 509 71.05 -24.34 12.90
N SER A 510 70.24 -23.64 12.12
CA SER A 510 70.51 -22.25 11.71
C SER A 510 69.34 -21.38 12.14
N ASN A 511 69.63 -20.19 12.67
CA ASN A 511 68.60 -19.21 13.07
C ASN A 511 67.97 -18.54 11.84
N ASP A 512 67.62 -19.33 10.82
CA ASP A 512 67.10 -18.87 9.55
C ASP A 512 65.59 -19.03 9.51
N TYR A 513 64.89 -17.92 9.25
CA TYR A 513 63.45 -17.86 9.23
C TYR A 513 62.92 -17.49 7.85
N ARG A 514 61.75 -18.05 7.52
CA ARG A 514 60.95 -17.65 6.36
C ARG A 514 59.71 -16.94 6.88
N LEU A 515 59.60 -15.65 6.56
CA LEU A 515 58.39 -14.86 6.78
C LEU A 515 57.49 -15.00 5.55
N ARG A 516 56.23 -15.41 5.75
CA ARG A 516 55.15 -15.40 4.75
C ARG A 516 53.92 -14.79 5.40
N THR A 517 53.60 -13.55 5.02
CA THR A 517 52.52 -12.78 5.65
C THR A 517 51.80 -11.93 4.60
N THR A 518 50.65 -11.40 4.98
CA THR A 518 49.87 -10.47 4.15
C THR A 518 49.79 -9.15 4.90
N VAL A 519 50.40 -8.11 4.32
CA VAL A 519 50.39 -6.76 4.88
C VAL A 519 49.08 -6.08 4.49
N LEU A 520 48.29 -5.72 5.49
CA LEU A 520 47.05 -4.97 5.33
C LEU A 520 47.39 -3.49 5.18
N VAL A 521 46.93 -2.88 4.09
CA VAL A 521 47.04 -1.44 3.87
C VAL A 521 45.66 -0.82 4.10
N SER A 522 45.47 -0.26 5.29
CA SER A 522 44.31 0.58 5.62
C SER A 522 44.68 2.03 5.37
N HIS A 523 44.06 2.65 4.36
CA HIS A 523 44.19 4.08 4.11
C HIS A 523 42.84 4.64 3.66
N GLN A 524 42.61 5.93 3.88
CA GLN A 524 41.40 6.62 3.41
C GLN A 524 41.24 6.44 1.89
N VAL A 525 39.98 6.30 1.45
CA VAL A 525 39.56 6.07 0.06
C VAL A 525 40.28 7.05 -0.88
N TRP A 526 41.00 6.53 -1.87
CA TRP A 526 41.73 7.32 -2.87
C TRP A 526 41.16 7.10 -4.28
N MET A 527 41.23 8.14 -5.12
CA MET A 527 40.83 8.07 -6.53
C MET A 527 42.00 7.79 -7.49
N GLU A 528 43.25 7.94 -7.04
CA GLU A 528 44.46 7.80 -7.86
C GLU A 528 45.43 6.75 -7.30
N ALA A 529 46.30 6.22 -8.15
CA ALA A 529 47.31 5.24 -7.76
C ALA A 529 48.29 5.86 -6.75
N CYS A 530 48.40 5.25 -5.57
CA CYS A 530 49.24 5.74 -4.47
C CYS A 530 50.46 4.83 -4.29
N SER A 531 51.61 5.38 -3.93
CA SER A 531 52.83 4.61 -3.63
C SER A 531 52.98 4.39 -2.13
N VAL A 532 53.13 3.14 -1.71
CA VAL A 532 53.56 2.76 -0.35
C VAL A 532 54.95 2.16 -0.40
N GLU A 533 55.72 2.26 0.68
CA GLU A 533 57.01 1.57 0.78
C GLU A 533 56.97 0.51 1.88
N ILE A 534 57.44 -0.69 1.57
CA ILE A 534 57.50 -1.81 2.51
C ILE A 534 58.94 -2.27 2.68
N SER A 535 59.38 -2.39 3.93
CA SER A 535 60.69 -2.96 4.30
C SER A 535 60.56 -3.84 5.55
N ILE A 536 61.61 -4.59 5.85
CA ILE A 536 61.73 -5.36 7.09
C ILE A 536 62.78 -4.67 7.96
N ALA A 537 62.48 -4.52 9.24
CA ALA A 537 63.35 -3.91 10.22
C ALA A 537 63.43 -4.78 11.49
N LEU A 538 64.46 -4.54 12.28
CA LEU A 538 64.60 -5.04 13.65
C LEU A 538 64.34 -3.90 14.62
N LEU A 539 63.50 -4.16 15.62
CA LEU A 539 63.32 -3.29 16.78
C LEU A 539 64.24 -3.78 17.88
N THR A 540 65.25 -2.99 18.23
CA THR A 540 66.22 -3.35 19.28
C THR A 540 65.98 -2.51 20.54
N ASN A 541 65.94 -3.19 21.69
CA ASN A 541 65.94 -2.53 22.99
C ASN A 541 67.39 -2.16 23.33
N SER A 542 67.65 -0.90 23.65
CA SER A 542 69.00 -0.43 23.99
C SER A 542 69.44 -0.98 25.36
N THR A 543 69.98 -2.19 25.37
CA THR A 543 70.62 -2.80 26.54
C THR A 543 71.90 -3.51 26.11
N ALA A 544 73.04 -2.80 26.05
CA ALA A 544 74.38 -3.37 26.28
C ALA A 544 75.48 -2.29 26.31
N THR A 545 76.11 -2.15 27.48
CA THR A 545 77.57 -1.93 27.68
C THR A 545 78.32 -1.15 26.59
N GLY A 546 78.37 0.17 26.70
CA GLY A 546 79.24 1.05 25.90
C GLY A 546 79.22 2.48 26.44
N THR A 547 80.39 3.14 26.52
CA THR A 547 80.65 4.41 27.22
C THR A 547 80.15 5.68 26.53
N HIS A 548 79.02 5.65 25.80
CA HIS A 548 78.46 6.84 25.14
C HIS A 548 77.00 7.13 25.52
N LYS A 549 76.64 8.42 25.57
CA LYS A 549 75.37 8.98 26.10
C LYS A 549 74.12 8.35 25.49
N ARG A 550 73.15 8.02 26.36
CA ARG A 550 71.84 7.43 26.08
C ARG A 550 70.91 8.38 25.29
N LEU A 551 70.25 7.87 24.26
CA LEU A 551 68.91 8.31 23.84
C LEU A 551 67.92 7.18 24.18
N ASP A 552 66.83 7.52 24.85
CA ASP A 552 65.80 6.58 25.36
C ASP A 552 64.80 6.09 24.28
N ASP A 553 65.16 6.15 22.99
CA ASP A 553 64.28 5.70 21.91
C ASP A 553 64.70 4.32 21.38
N ALA A 554 63.72 3.44 21.17
CA ALA A 554 63.92 2.12 20.57
C ALA A 554 64.57 2.26 19.18
N CYS A 555 65.74 1.63 18.99
CA CYS A 555 66.49 1.75 17.75
C CYS A 555 65.93 0.79 16.70
N VAL A 556 65.43 1.36 15.59
CA VAL A 556 64.93 0.61 14.42
C VAL A 556 66.05 0.43 13.41
N ILE A 557 66.44 -0.82 13.15
CA ILE A 557 67.49 -1.18 12.20
C ILE A 557 66.83 -1.76 10.95
N ASP A 558 66.96 -1.09 9.80
CA ASP A 558 66.40 -1.59 8.54
C ASP A 558 67.24 -2.78 8.01
N LEU A 559 66.60 -3.94 7.80
CA LEU A 559 67.24 -5.15 7.29
C LEU A 559 67.33 -5.20 5.76
N CYS A 560 66.51 -4.41 5.07
CA CYS A 560 66.51 -4.32 3.62
C CYS A 560 66.15 -2.91 3.14
N LYS A 561 66.50 -2.60 1.89
CA LYS A 561 66.04 -1.37 1.24
C LYS A 561 64.51 -1.40 1.09
N PRO A 562 63.80 -0.29 1.32
CA PRO A 562 62.36 -0.20 1.08
C PRO A 562 62.01 -0.51 -0.37
N THR A 563 61.04 -1.39 -0.55
CA THR A 563 60.43 -1.69 -1.85
C THR A 563 59.22 -0.80 -2.02
N LYS A 564 59.25 0.06 -3.03
CA LYS A 564 58.13 0.93 -3.40
C LYS A 564 57.10 0.13 -4.21
N ILE A 565 55.85 0.13 -3.75
CA ILE A 565 54.74 -0.59 -4.35
C ILE A 565 53.65 0.42 -4.69
N THR A 566 53.20 0.42 -5.95
CA THR A 566 52.08 1.24 -6.39
C THR A 566 50.79 0.45 -6.17
N ILE A 567 49.87 1.02 -5.38
CA ILE A 567 48.53 0.49 -5.17
C ILE A 567 47.57 1.32 -6.01
N SER A 568 46.96 0.69 -7.01
CA SER A 568 45.92 1.31 -7.83
C SER A 568 44.54 0.82 -7.37
N PRO A 569 43.52 1.68 -7.33
CA PRO A 569 42.14 1.19 -7.22
C PRO A 569 41.88 0.24 -8.40
N LYS A 570 41.20 -0.90 -8.15
CA LYS A 570 40.83 -1.83 -9.23
C LYS A 570 40.06 -1.04 -10.29
N GLN A 571 40.58 -0.98 -11.52
CA GLN A 571 39.81 -0.47 -12.65
C GLN A 571 38.57 -1.35 -12.80
N MET A 572 37.38 -0.74 -12.76
CA MET A 572 36.16 -1.42 -13.17
C MET A 572 36.37 -1.88 -14.62
N LYS A 573 36.42 -3.19 -14.85
CA LYS A 573 36.40 -3.72 -16.21
C LYS A 573 35.10 -3.24 -16.85
N ARG A 574 35.18 -2.29 -17.77
CA ARG A 574 34.10 -2.06 -18.73
C ARG A 574 33.92 -3.36 -19.50
N GLY A 575 32.77 -4.01 -19.33
CA GLY A 575 32.41 -5.22 -20.05
C GLY A 575 32.49 -4.95 -21.55
N GLY A 576 33.36 -5.69 -22.24
CA GLY A 576 33.32 -5.81 -23.68
C GLY A 576 32.40 -6.97 -24.03
N ILE A 577 31.31 -6.62 -24.71
CA ILE A 577 30.43 -7.39 -25.63
C ILE A 577 30.24 -8.87 -25.31
#